data_AF-A0A7W0VFQ1-F1
#
_entry.id   AF-A0A7W0VFQ1-F1
#
_cell.length_a   1.000
_cell.length_b   1.000
_cell.length_c   1.000
_cell.angle_alpha   90.00
_cell.angle_beta   90.00
_cell.angle_gamma   90.00
#
_symmetry.space_group_name_H-M   'P 1'
#
loop_
_entity.id
_entity.type
_entity.pdbx_description
1 polymer ?
#
loop_
_entity_poly.entity_id
_entity_poly.type
_entity_poly.pdbx_seq_one_letter_code
_entity_poly.pdbx_strand_id
1 'polypeptide(L)'
;LEGGELVMVCTPCHKALGGGLSVNATGEFRVPTAAEIADATDGEVASPTQRPNTVGVCSWCGKLESQVKKLLGRGGVALCDECVSLASDIMEAELGESWR
;
A
#
# COMPACT_ATOMS: atom_id res chain seq x y z
N LEU A 1 29.29 12.21 13.36
CA LEU A 1 28.22 11.81 12.42
C LEU A 1 26.94 12.43 12.94
N GLU A 2 26.79 13.73 12.67
CA GLU A 2 25.71 14.56 13.17
C GLU A 2 24.55 14.50 12.17
N GLY A 3 23.34 14.17 12.65
CA GLY A 3 22.09 14.32 11.90
C GLY A 3 21.50 13.02 11.35
N GLY A 4 20.26 12.75 11.73
CA GLY A 4 19.36 11.71 11.20
C GLY A 4 18.85 10.75 12.28
N GLU A 5 17.56 10.86 12.62
CA GLU A 5 16.87 9.88 13.47
C GLU A 5 16.71 8.56 12.69
N LEU A 6 17.08 7.43 13.30
CA LEU A 6 16.97 6.11 12.71
C LEU A 6 15.58 5.56 12.97
N VAL A 7 14.86 5.18 11.92
CA VAL A 7 13.51 4.60 12.03
C VAL A 7 13.54 3.17 11.54
N MET A 8 12.92 2.29 12.31
CA MET A 8 12.79 0.87 11.99
C MET A 8 11.73 0.68 10.90
N VAL A 9 12.12 0.07 9.79
CA VAL A 9 11.20 -0.26 8.69
C VAL A 9 11.25 -1.76 8.37
N CYS A 10 10.17 -2.28 7.78
CA CYS A 10 10.15 -3.67 7.35
C CYS A 10 11.15 -3.92 6.22
N THR A 11 11.65 -5.16 6.10
CA THR A 11 12.63 -5.57 5.08
C THR A 11 12.25 -5.19 3.64
N PRO A 12 10.97 -5.27 3.21
CA PRO A 12 10.56 -4.79 1.89
C PRO A 12 10.75 -3.27 1.70
N CYS A 13 10.38 -2.45 2.68
CA CYS A 13 10.55 -0.99 2.62
C CYS A 13 12.02 -0.60 2.58
N HIS A 14 12.85 -1.30 3.35
CA HIS A 14 14.30 -1.11 3.32
C HIS A 14 14.87 -1.38 1.91
N LYS A 15 14.48 -2.49 1.28
CA LYS A 15 14.96 -2.84 -0.07
C LYS A 15 14.48 -1.89 -1.17
N ALA A 16 13.29 -1.30 -1.03
CA ALA A 16 12.69 -0.44 -2.05
C ALA A 16 13.14 1.03 -1.94
N LEU A 17 13.43 1.52 -0.74
CA LEU A 17 13.69 2.93 -0.46
C LEU A 17 15.15 3.23 -0.08
N GLY A 18 15.96 2.23 0.26
CA GLY A 18 17.33 2.42 0.74
C GLY A 18 18.34 1.47 0.10
N GLY A 19 19.38 2.02 -0.52
CA GLY A 19 20.56 1.28 -0.95
C GLY A 19 21.65 1.25 0.12
N GLY A 20 21.41 0.64 1.30
CA GLY A 20 22.39 0.69 2.40
C GLY A 20 22.33 -0.48 3.39
N LEU A 21 23.46 -1.17 3.51
CA LEU A 21 23.97 -2.16 4.49
C LEU A 21 23.02 -3.19 5.18
N SER A 22 23.46 -4.45 5.22
CA SER A 22 22.76 -5.55 5.87
C SER A 22 22.92 -5.52 7.40
N VAL A 23 21.82 -5.30 8.13
CA VAL A 23 21.75 -5.59 9.58
C VAL A 23 20.76 -6.72 9.83
N ASN A 24 21.16 -7.68 10.67
CA ASN A 24 20.58 -9.03 10.72
C ASN A 24 19.19 -9.15 11.40
N ALA A 25 18.50 -8.07 11.73
CA ALA A 25 17.07 -8.08 12.05
C ALA A 25 16.51 -6.65 12.00
N THR A 26 15.57 -6.41 11.08
CA THR A 26 14.90 -5.11 10.80
C THR A 26 15.85 -3.94 10.46
N GLY A 27 15.90 -3.58 9.18
CA GLY A 27 16.85 -2.58 8.64
C GLY A 27 16.57 -1.16 9.15
N GLU A 28 17.64 -0.48 9.54
CA GLU A 28 17.61 0.92 9.98
C GLU A 28 17.64 1.85 8.76
N PHE A 29 16.59 2.64 8.59
CA PHE A 29 16.53 3.64 7.53
C PHE A 29 17.03 4.98 8.05
N ARG A 30 18.03 5.57 7.38
CA ARG A 30 18.49 6.94 7.67
C ARG A 30 17.49 7.94 7.08
N VAL A 31 16.74 8.61 7.94
CA VAL A 31 15.89 9.73 7.53
C VAL A 31 16.79 10.89 7.10
N PRO A 32 16.75 11.34 5.83
CA PRO A 32 17.52 12.51 5.39
C PRO A 32 17.11 13.74 6.19
N THR A 33 18.07 14.60 6.49
CA THR A 33 17.79 15.87 7.16
C THR A 33 17.01 16.81 6.24
N ALA A 34 16.25 17.75 6.80
CA ALA A 34 15.44 18.69 6.03
C ALA A 34 16.24 19.47 4.96
N ALA A 35 17.53 19.71 5.21
CA ALA A 35 18.43 20.33 4.24
C ALA A 35 18.80 19.39 3.07
N GLU A 36 19.00 18.10 3.33
CA GLU A 36 19.28 17.07 2.31
C GLU A 36 18.03 16.79 1.44
N ILE A 37 16.83 16.94 2.01
CA ILE A 37 15.55 16.82 1.26
C ILE A 37 15.37 17.98 0.28
N ALA A 38 15.83 19.18 0.63
CA ALA A 38 15.69 20.38 -0.20
C ALA A 38 16.63 20.40 -1.43
N ASP A 39 17.77 19.71 -1.37
CA ASP A 39 18.74 19.63 -2.49
C ASP A 39 18.39 18.54 -3.52
N ALA A 40 17.52 17.59 -3.16
CA ALA A 40 17.11 16.48 -4.02
C ALA A 40 15.98 16.82 -5.01
N THR A 41 15.47 18.05 -5.04
CA THR A 41 14.32 18.44 -5.87
C THR A 41 14.73 19.03 -7.22
N ASP A 42 15.11 18.17 -8.17
CA ASP A 42 14.89 18.41 -9.61
C ASP A 42 14.05 17.28 -10.26
N GLY A 43 13.55 16.34 -9.45
CA GLY A 43 12.63 15.29 -9.88
C GLY A 43 11.40 15.26 -8.98
N GLU A 44 10.23 15.40 -9.59
CA GLU A 44 8.88 15.24 -9.06
C GLU A 44 8.82 14.55 -7.67
N VAL A 45 8.57 15.34 -6.62
CA VAL A 45 8.27 14.83 -5.29
C VAL A 45 6.89 14.19 -5.35
N ALA A 46 6.84 12.88 -5.60
CA ALA A 46 5.64 12.12 -5.31
C ALA A 46 5.39 12.24 -3.80
N SER A 47 4.40 13.05 -3.44
CA SER A 47 3.88 13.28 -2.10
C SER A 47 3.96 12.01 -1.23
N PRO A 48 4.33 12.08 0.07
CA PRO A 48 4.43 10.91 0.97
C PRO A 48 3.11 10.15 1.20
N THR A 49 2.03 10.59 0.56
CA THR A 49 0.72 9.94 0.52
C THR A 49 0.50 9.02 -0.67
N GLN A 50 1.34 9.04 -1.72
CA GLN A 50 1.05 8.27 -2.93
C GLN A 50 1.72 6.90 -2.89
N ARG A 51 1.08 5.96 -2.18
CA ARG A 51 1.27 4.53 -2.47
C ARG A 51 0.96 4.31 -3.96
N PRO A 52 1.72 3.51 -4.73
CA PRO A 52 1.40 3.23 -6.13
C PRO A 52 0.02 2.57 -6.19
N ASN A 53 -0.99 3.38 -6.41
CA ASN A 53 -2.39 2.97 -6.39
C ASN A 53 -2.73 2.50 -7.81
N THR A 54 -2.21 1.34 -8.18
CA THR A 54 -2.53 0.70 -9.45
C THR A 54 -2.93 -0.74 -9.19
N VAL A 55 -4.10 -0.91 -8.57
CA VAL A 55 -4.78 -2.21 -8.53
C VAL A 55 -6.06 -2.07 -9.33
N GLY A 56 -5.92 -2.09 -10.65
CA GLY A 56 -7.04 -2.06 -11.61
C GLY A 56 -7.72 -3.42 -11.82
N VAL A 57 -7.48 -4.36 -10.90
CA VAL A 57 -7.97 -5.74 -10.96
C VAL A 57 -8.52 -6.16 -9.60
N CYS A 58 -9.74 -6.71 -9.58
CA CYS A 58 -10.33 -7.27 -8.37
C CYS A 58 -9.49 -8.47 -7.90
N SER A 59 -9.06 -8.45 -6.63
CA SER A 59 -8.25 -9.51 -6.04
C SER A 59 -9.01 -10.82 -5.82
N TRP A 60 -10.35 -10.80 -5.90
CA TRP A 60 -11.20 -11.96 -5.70
C TRP A 60 -11.56 -12.68 -7.00
N CYS A 61 -12.10 -11.93 -7.97
CA CYS A 61 -12.57 -12.49 -9.24
C CYS A 61 -11.63 -12.25 -10.43
N GLY A 62 -10.58 -11.42 -10.25
CA GLY A 62 -9.64 -11.10 -11.31
C GLY A 62 -10.18 -10.16 -12.40
N LYS A 63 -11.38 -9.60 -12.24
CA LYS A 63 -11.97 -8.67 -13.22
C LYS A 63 -11.29 -7.31 -13.18
N LEU A 64 -11.14 -6.70 -14.35
CA LEU A 64 -10.58 -5.35 -14.52
C LEU A 64 -11.63 -4.29 -14.17
N GLU A 65 -11.18 -3.07 -13.84
CA GLU A 65 -12.05 -1.92 -13.57
C GLU A 65 -13.08 -1.66 -14.69
N SER A 66 -12.70 -1.89 -15.95
CA SER A 66 -13.58 -1.73 -17.11
C SER A 66 -14.68 -2.79 -17.24
N GLN A 67 -14.56 -3.91 -16.54
CA GLN A 67 -15.52 -5.03 -16.59
C GLN A 67 -16.56 -4.99 -15.46
N VAL A 68 -16.36 -4.10 -14.47
CA VAL A 68 -17.19 -4.02 -13.26
C VAL A 68 -17.75 -2.60 -13.12
N LYS A 69 -18.88 -2.45 -12.41
CA LYS A 69 -19.48 -1.11 -12.26
C LYS A 69 -18.70 -0.27 -11.26
N LYS A 70 -18.13 -0.91 -10.23
CA LYS A 70 -17.33 -0.26 -9.20
C LYS A 70 -16.16 -1.16 -8.82
N LEU A 71 -14.98 -0.57 -8.70
CA LEU A 71 -13.79 -1.21 -8.15
C LEU A 71 -13.24 -0.34 -7.01
N LEU A 72 -13.13 -0.90 -5.82
CA LEU A 72 -12.67 -0.21 -4.62
C LEU A 72 -11.24 -0.66 -4.29
N GLY A 73 -10.26 0.23 -4.45
CA GLY A 73 -8.85 -0.03 -4.13
C GLY A 73 -8.41 0.64 -2.83
N ARG A 74 -7.83 -0.11 -1.89
CA ARG A 74 -7.09 0.43 -0.73
C ARG A 74 -5.89 -0.44 -0.42
N GLY A 75 -4.71 0.18 -0.33
CA GLY A 75 -3.51 -0.48 0.23
C GLY A 75 -3.04 -1.73 -0.50
N GLY A 76 -3.14 -1.78 -1.83
CA GLY A 76 -2.65 -2.91 -2.63
C GLY A 76 -3.67 -4.04 -2.87
N VAL A 77 -4.90 -3.90 -2.37
CA VAL A 77 -6.01 -4.82 -2.62
C VAL A 77 -7.17 -4.05 -3.26
N ALA A 78 -7.85 -4.67 -4.23
CA ALA A 78 -9.05 -4.11 -4.84
C ALA A 78 -10.22 -5.11 -4.86
N LEU A 79 -11.43 -4.60 -4.66
CA LEU A 79 -12.66 -5.39 -4.58
C LEU A 79 -13.76 -4.78 -5.46
N CYS A 80 -14.46 -5.59 -6.26
CA CYS A 80 -15.53 -5.12 -7.14
C CYS A 80 -16.94 -5.28 -6.55
N ASP A 81 -17.93 -4.62 -7.16
CA ASP A 81 -19.33 -4.64 -6.72
C ASP A 81 -19.97 -6.04 -6.72
N GLU A 82 -19.68 -6.86 -7.73
CA GLU A 82 -20.19 -8.23 -7.82
C GLU A 82 -19.67 -9.12 -6.68
N CYS A 83 -18.38 -8.98 -6.34
CA CYS A 83 -17.78 -9.73 -5.23
C CYS A 83 -18.35 -9.29 -3.87
N VAL A 84 -18.66 -8.00 -3.70
CA VAL A 84 -19.34 -7.50 -2.50
C VAL A 84 -20.76 -8.08 -2.38
N SER A 85 -21.50 -8.14 -3.50
CA SER A 85 -22.84 -8.75 -3.51
C SER A 85 -22.78 -10.22 -3.15
N LEU A 86 -21.92 -10.99 -3.81
CA LEU A 86 -21.77 -12.42 -3.53
C LEU A 86 -21.34 -12.68 -2.07
N ALA A 87 -20.41 -11.88 -1.55
CA ALA A 87 -20.02 -11.97 -0.15
C ALA A 87 -21.20 -11.68 0.78
N SER A 88 -22.06 -10.71 0.45
CA SER A 88 -23.25 -10.41 1.23
C SER A 88 -24.23 -11.58 1.26
N ASP A 89 -24.48 -12.21 0.12
CA ASP A 89 -25.39 -13.35 0.00
C ASP A 89 -24.89 -14.56 0.82
N ILE A 90 -23.57 -14.81 0.79
CA ILE A 90 -22.93 -15.86 1.60
C ILE A 90 -23.07 -15.55 3.09
N MET A 91 -22.82 -14.30 3.50
CA MET A 91 -22.93 -13.89 4.91
C MET A 91 -24.36 -14.03 5.42
N GLU A 92 -25.36 -13.74 4.58
CA GLU A 92 -26.78 -13.91 4.92
C GLU A 92 -27.16 -15.38 5.07
N ALA A 93 -26.64 -16.26 4.21
CA ALA A 93 -26.86 -17.69 4.29
C ALA A 93 -26.22 -18.32 5.53
N GLU A 94 -25.01 -17.89 5.90
CA GLU A 94 -24.24 -18.48 7.00
C GLU A 94 -24.60 -17.90 8.37
N LEU A 95 -24.84 -16.59 8.47
CA LEU A 95 -25.02 -15.89 9.74
C LEU A 95 -26.48 -15.45 10.01
N GLY A 96 -27.38 -15.58 9.02
CA GLY A 96 -28.79 -15.20 9.09
C GLY A 96 -29.02 -13.69 8.98
N GLU A 97 -30.26 -13.26 8.71
CA GLU A 97 -30.66 -11.86 8.38
C GLU A 97 -30.20 -10.76 9.37
N SER A 98 -29.70 -11.11 10.56
CA SER A 98 -29.23 -10.17 11.59
C SER A 98 -27.78 -9.68 11.39
N TRP A 99 -27.05 -10.17 10.39
CA TRP A 99 -25.65 -9.77 10.14
C TRP A 99 -25.48 -8.35 9.56
N ARG A 100 -26.58 -7.77 9.06
CA ARG A 100 -26.61 -6.52 8.30
C ARG A 100 -27.00 -5.33 9.17
#